data_AF-A0A951X496-F1
#
_entry.id   AF-A0A951X496-F1
#
_cell.length_a   1.000
_cell.length_b   1.000
_cell.length_c   1.000
_cell.angle_alpha   90.00
_cell.angle_beta   90.00
_cell.angle_gamma   90.00
#
_symmetry.space_group_name_H-M   'P 1'
#
loop_
_entity.id
_entity.type
_entity.pdbx_description
1 polymer ?
#
loop_
_entity_poly.entity_id
_entity_poly.type
_entity_poly.pdbx_seq_one_letter_code
_entity_poly.pdbx_strand_id
1 'polypeptide(L)' 'MGRAETGPPMRSRLERVLRSGRFAVTAELDPPDSADPQEVYDAALVLSGVCDAINAVDASGANCHMS' A
#
# COMPACT_ATOMS: atom_id res chain seq x y z
N MET A 1 35.67 -3.56 -5.43
CA MET A 1 34.69 -2.74 -6.16
C MET A 1 33.49 -3.62 -6.47
N GLY A 2 32.47 -3.63 -5.60
CA GLY A 2 31.30 -4.51 -5.77
C GLY A 2 30.49 -4.09 -7.00
N ARG A 3 30.18 -5.03 -7.89
CA ARG A 3 29.36 -4.77 -9.08
C ARG A 3 27.97 -4.32 -8.61
N ALA A 4 27.52 -3.17 -9.07
CA ALA A 4 26.12 -2.81 -8.99
C ALA A 4 25.35 -3.76 -9.90
N GLU A 5 24.77 -4.82 -9.34
CA GLU A 5 23.83 -5.66 -10.05
C GLU A 5 22.57 -4.82 -10.27
N THR A 6 22.41 -4.29 -11.49
CA THR A 6 21.21 -3.57 -11.86
C THR A 6 20.09 -4.59 -12.02
N GLY A 7 19.37 -4.84 -10.92
CA GLY A 7 18.12 -5.58 -10.93
C GLY A 7 17.07 -4.90 -11.82
N PRO A 8 15.93 -5.58 -12.07
CA PRO A 8 14.84 -5.00 -12.86
C PRO A 8 14.43 -3.62 -12.34
N PRO A 9 13.88 -2.74 -13.20
CA PRO A 9 13.46 -1.40 -12.80
C PRO A 9 12.49 -1.47 -11.62
N MET A 10 12.67 -0.57 -10.65
CA MET A 10 11.78 -0.46 -9.49
C MET A 10 10.34 -0.24 -9.97
N ARG A 11 9.40 -1.04 -9.47
CA ARG A 11 8.00 -0.98 -9.88
C ARG A 11 7.14 -0.14 -8.95
N SER A 12 7.61 0.15 -7.73
CA SER A 12 6.84 0.89 -6.71
C SER A 12 7.70 1.68 -5.72
N ARG A 13 7.06 2.56 -4.92
CA ARG A 13 7.69 3.26 -3.79
C ARG A 13 8.15 2.27 -2.71
N LEU A 14 7.30 1.29 -2.38
CA LEU A 14 7.63 0.22 -1.43
C LEU A 14 8.90 -0.55 -1.80
N GLU A 15 9.03 -1.00 -3.05
CA GLU A 15 10.21 -1.74 -3.49
C GLU A 15 11.50 -0.91 -3.28
N ARG A 16 11.43 0.37 -3.61
CA ARG A 16 12.56 1.31 -3.45
C ARG A 16 12.95 1.48 -1.99
N VAL A 17 11.98 1.61 -1.09
CA VAL A 17 12.21 1.77 0.35
C VAL A 17 12.86 0.50 0.92
N LEU A 18 12.29 -0.68 0.63
CA LEU A 18 12.80 -1.95 1.12
C LEU A 18 14.23 -2.23 0.63
N ARG A 19 14.52 -2.03 -0.67
CA ARG A 19 15.88 -2.23 -1.21
C ARG A 19 16.91 -1.24 -0.67
N SER A 20 16.47 -0.06 -0.24
CA SER A 20 17.34 0.93 0.38
C SER A 20 17.64 0.64 1.87
N GLY A 21 17.03 -0.40 2.46
CA GLY A 21 17.17 -0.71 3.88
C GLY A 21 16.53 0.31 4.81
N ARG A 22 15.64 1.17 4.30
CA ARG A 22 14.90 2.16 5.10
C ARG A 22 13.63 1.55 5.67
N PHE A 23 13.14 2.14 6.76
CA PHE A 23 11.84 1.81 7.33
C PHE A 23 10.71 2.08 6.33
N ALA A 24 9.80 1.13 6.18
CA ALA A 24 8.64 1.23 5.30
C ALA A 24 7.36 1.41 6.11
N VAL A 25 6.52 2.36 5.67
CA VAL A 25 5.19 2.59 6.22
C VAL A 25 4.17 2.06 5.23
N THR A 26 3.25 1.22 5.68
CA THR A 26 2.08 0.81 4.91
C THR A 26 0.81 1.29 5.60
N ALA A 27 -0.25 1.50 4.81
CA ALA A 27 -1.58 1.79 5.33
C ALA A 27 -2.59 0.80 4.76
N GLU A 28 -3.65 0.58 5.51
CA GLU A 28 -4.81 -0.18 5.09
C GLU A 28 -5.87 0.77 4.53
N LEU A 29 -6.45 0.41 3.39
CA LEU A 29 -7.60 1.07 2.82
C LEU A 29 -8.85 0.31 3.23
N ASP A 30 -9.73 0.98 3.98
CA ASP A 30 -11.13 0.60 4.13
C ASP A 30 -11.91 1.24 2.98
N PRO A 31 -12.28 0.48 1.94
CA PRO A 31 -12.95 1.06 0.79
C PRO A 31 -14.37 1.49 1.15
N PRO A 32 -14.88 2.60 0.58
CA PRO A 32 -16.27 2.98 0.72
C PRO A 32 -17.20 1.88 0.16
N ASP A 33 -18.37 1.71 0.78
CA ASP A 33 -19.44 0.84 0.27
C ASP A 33 -20.13 1.51 -0.94
N SER A 34 -19.42 1.54 -2.07
CA SER A 34 -19.84 2.15 -3.32
C SER A 34 -19.40 1.32 -4.52
N ALA A 35 -20.19 1.41 -5.60
CA ALA A 35 -19.84 0.83 -6.90
C ALA A 35 -18.99 1.77 -7.76
N ASP A 36 -18.83 3.05 -7.36
CA ASP A 36 -17.99 4.00 -8.09
C ASP A 36 -16.51 3.79 -7.73
N PRO A 37 -15.65 3.37 -8.68
CA PRO A 37 -14.24 3.20 -8.41
C PRO A 37 -13.53 4.51 -8.02
N GLN A 38 -14.08 5.68 -8.39
CA GLN A 38 -13.49 6.97 -8.01
C GLN A 38 -13.48 7.19 -6.50
N GLU A 39 -14.51 6.74 -5.79
CA GLU A 39 -14.55 6.88 -4.33
C GLU A 39 -13.43 6.08 -3.65
N VAL A 40 -13.06 4.92 -4.20
CA VAL A 40 -11.89 4.14 -3.74
C VAL A 40 -10.58 4.89 -4.01
N TYR A 41 -10.45 5.52 -5.18
CA TYR A 41 -9.27 6.31 -5.54
C TYR A 41 -9.12 7.54 -4.63
N ASP A 42 -10.20 8.24 -4.35
CA ASP A 42 -10.19 9.42 -3.48
C ASP A 42 -9.75 9.06 -2.05
N ALA A 43 -10.27 7.94 -1.50
CA ALA A 43 -9.84 7.43 -0.21
C ALA A 43 -8.35 7.01 -0.22
N ALA A 44 -7.89 6.34 -1.28
CA ALA A 44 -6.50 5.93 -1.43
C ALA A 44 -5.53 7.13 -1.57
N LEU A 45 -5.95 8.21 -2.24
CA LEU A 45 -5.12 9.39 -2.45
C LEU A 45 -4.70 10.04 -1.12
N VAL A 46 -5.61 10.11 -0.15
CA VAL A 46 -5.31 10.62 1.21
C VAL A 46 -4.16 9.84 1.85
N LEU A 47 -4.18 8.51 1.74
CA LEU A 47 -3.14 7.65 2.30
C LEU A 47 -1.83 7.70 1.50
N SER A 48 -1.91 7.84 0.18
CA SER A 48 -0.75 7.77 -0.73
C SER A 48 0.32 8.84 -0.45
N GLY A 49 -0.09 9.98 0.12
CA GLY A 49 0.82 11.05 0.51
C GLY A 49 1.71 10.69 1.71
N VAL A 50 1.27 9.77 2.57
CA VAL A 50 1.91 9.48 3.86
C VAL A 50 2.50 8.08 3.99
N CYS A 51 2.11 7.12 3.14
CA CYS A 51 2.62 5.75 3.17
C CYS A 51 3.42 5.36 1.91
N ASP A 52 4.19 4.28 2.01
CA ASP A 52 4.98 3.71 0.91
C ASP A 52 4.19 2.68 0.09
N ALA A 53 3.14 2.09 0.68
CA ALA A 53 2.16 1.22 0.03
C ALA A 53 0.81 1.25 0.73
N ILE A 54 -0.24 0.94 -0.02
CA ILE A 54 -1.61 0.77 0.46
C ILE A 54 -2.02 -0.68 0.25
N ASN A 55 -2.57 -1.31 1.28
CA ASN A 55 -3.20 -2.61 1.20
C ASN A 55 -4.71 -2.43 1.01
N ALA A 56 -5.29 -3.09 0.01
CA ALA A 56 -6.74 -3.24 -0.10
C ALA A 56 -7.13 -4.50 0.69
N VAL A 57 -7.84 -4.31 1.79
CA VAL A 57 -8.13 -5.41 2.72
C VAL A 57 -9.49 -6.02 2.40
N ASP A 58 -9.55 -7.34 2.47
CA ASP A 58 -10.80 -8.05 2.35
C ASP A 58 -11.59 -7.96 3.67
N ALA A 59 -12.91 -7.80 3.56
CA ALA A 59 -13.81 -7.82 4.71
C ALA A 59 -13.49 -6.79 5.82
N SER A 60 -13.06 -5.57 5.46
CA SER A 60 -12.77 -4.47 6.40
C SER A 60 -13.93 -4.11 7.34
N GLY A 61 -15.17 -4.34 6.91
CA GLY A 61 -16.38 -4.15 7.73
C GLY A 61 -16.84 -5.38 8.54
N ALA A 62 -16.06 -6.46 8.62
CA ALA A 62 -16.47 -7.68 9.30
C ALA A 62 -16.60 -7.48 10.83
N ASN A 63 -17.77 -7.85 11.36
CA ASN A 63 -18.01 -7.90 12.80
C ASN A 63 -17.75 -9.33 13.32
N CYS A 64 -16.48 -9.67 13.55
CA CYS A 64 -16.10 -10.99 14.05
C CYS A 64 -16.55 -11.18 15.51
N HIS A 65 -17.39 -12.18 15.76
CA HIS A 65 -17.68 -12.66 17.12
C HIS A 65 -16.63 -13.71 17.51
N MET A 66 -15.53 -13.26 18.11
CA MET A 66 -14.58 -14.16 18.78
C MET A 66 -15.21 -14.60 20.11
N SER A 67 -15.66 -15.86 20.16
CA SER A 67 -16.15 -16.52 21.38
C SER A 67 -15.03 -16.81 22.36
#